data_AF-A0A0G4EZM9-F1
#
_entry.id   AF-A0A0G4EZM9-F1
#
_cell.length_a   1.000
_cell.length_b   1.000
_cell.length_c   1.000
_cell.angle_alpha   90.00
_cell.angle_beta   90.00
_cell.angle_gamma   90.00
#
_symmetry.space_group_name_H-M   'P 1'
#
loop_
_entity.id
_entity.type
_entity.pdbx_description
1 polymer ?
#
loop_
_entity_poly.entity_id
_entity_poly.type
_entity_poly.pdbx_seq_one_letter_code
_entity_poly.pdbx_strand_id
1 'polypeptide(L)'
;MRRVEPKKRGGYASAKSSCRPSASASLKGRSAPQQHESAGSAVLRTVGGIREGCGYLLGTWRRTHFSPDIFPQALNGAGSVAHLDDLDAEYGNVWRFVFLNDEGHFILECTNPGPGTAKDSGDHGSSAFLTPDLSLDPHRGRAAVLELIPYPPFREGPTDVGLMIKAEASDLVLCSAESTKSVHLLTQHEANTTKTGEAGCCGWVYNIAWEATPDEDIALELGEYAH
;
A
#
# COMPACT_ATOMS: atom_id res chain seq x y z
N MET A 1 -5.26 -29.89 39.06
CA MET A 1 -4.29 -29.29 38.10
C MET A 1 -3.11 -30.25 37.97
N ARG A 2 -2.97 -30.97 36.84
CA ARG A 2 -1.86 -31.90 36.60
C ARG A 2 -0.86 -31.23 35.63
N ARG A 3 0.39 -31.15 36.10
CA ARG A 3 1.55 -30.57 35.42
C ARG A 3 2.02 -31.55 34.33
N VAL A 4 2.06 -31.10 33.08
CA VAL A 4 2.61 -31.87 31.96
C VAL A 4 3.95 -31.24 31.58
N GLU A 5 5.03 -32.01 31.71
CA GLU A 5 6.37 -31.60 31.28
C GLU A 5 6.64 -31.97 29.82
N PRO A 6 7.54 -31.25 29.12
CA PRO A 6 7.72 -31.36 27.68
C PRO A 6 8.69 -32.47 27.27
N LYS A 7 8.33 -33.22 26.23
CA LYS A 7 9.19 -34.19 25.54
C LYS A 7 10.12 -33.48 24.55
N LYS A 8 11.43 -33.48 24.83
CA LYS A 8 12.51 -33.25 23.84
C LYS A 8 12.78 -34.53 23.04
N ARG A 9 13.06 -34.39 21.74
CA ARG A 9 13.95 -35.21 20.86
C ARG A 9 13.79 -34.68 19.43
N GLY A 10 14.83 -34.10 18.83
CA GLY A 10 15.87 -34.78 18.03
C GLY A 10 15.73 -34.21 16.60
N GLY A 11 16.74 -33.79 15.84
CA GLY A 11 18.12 -34.25 15.68
C GLY A 11 18.28 -34.77 14.24
N TYR A 12 19.29 -34.25 13.52
CA TYR A 12 19.78 -34.62 12.17
C TYR A 12 18.97 -34.05 10.97
N ALA A 13 19.56 -33.66 9.82
CA ALA A 13 20.88 -33.94 9.27
C ALA A 13 21.38 -32.80 8.36
N SER A 14 22.70 -32.72 8.27
CA SER A 14 23.47 -31.89 7.34
C SER A 14 23.51 -32.56 5.96
N ALA A 15 23.28 -31.81 4.89
CA ALA A 15 23.62 -32.22 3.53
C ALA A 15 24.46 -31.13 2.86
N LYS A 16 25.74 -31.44 2.64
CA LYS A 16 26.66 -30.71 1.78
C LYS A 16 26.56 -31.26 0.36
N SER A 17 26.45 -30.37 -0.63
CA SER A 17 26.70 -30.66 -2.07
C SER A 17 27.26 -29.37 -2.67
N SER A 18 28.58 -29.21 -2.80
CA SER A 18 29.49 -29.74 -3.84
C SER A 18 29.24 -29.16 -5.24
N CYS A 19 29.93 -28.06 -5.50
CA CYS A 19 30.72 -27.72 -6.70
C CYS A 19 30.16 -28.03 -8.11
N ARG A 20 30.03 -26.98 -8.93
CA ARG A 20 30.89 -26.77 -10.12
C ARG A 20 30.69 -25.37 -10.74
N PRO A 21 31.77 -24.66 -11.10
CA PRO A 21 31.71 -23.51 -11.99
C PRO A 21 31.79 -23.98 -13.46
N SER A 22 31.05 -23.33 -14.35
CA SER A 22 31.30 -23.38 -15.79
C SER A 22 31.56 -21.98 -16.31
N ALA A 23 32.66 -21.91 -17.06
CA ALA A 23 33.23 -20.71 -17.63
C ALA A 23 32.53 -20.29 -18.93
N SER A 24 32.75 -19.03 -19.26
CA SER A 24 32.98 -18.46 -20.60
C SER A 24 31.87 -18.55 -21.65
N ALA A 25 31.34 -17.40 -22.04
CA ALA A 25 31.42 -16.94 -23.42
C ALA A 25 31.22 -15.41 -23.50
N SER A 26 32.18 -14.75 -24.13
CA SER A 26 32.19 -13.34 -24.47
C SER A 26 31.35 -13.12 -25.72
N LEU A 27 30.39 -12.18 -25.68
CA LEU A 27 29.70 -11.67 -26.86
C LEU A 27 29.88 -10.14 -26.90
N LYS A 28 30.75 -9.70 -27.83
CA LYS A 28 30.84 -8.32 -28.29
C LYS A 28 29.56 -7.96 -29.04
N GLY A 29 28.64 -7.30 -28.37
CA GLY A 29 27.45 -6.69 -28.97
C GLY A 29 27.78 -5.33 -29.56
N ARG A 30 27.46 -5.15 -30.84
CA ARG A 30 27.56 -3.87 -31.56
C ARG A 30 26.59 -2.85 -30.96
N SER A 31 27.10 -1.68 -30.62
CA SER A 31 26.33 -0.52 -30.17
C SER A 31 25.43 -0.04 -31.31
N ALA A 32 24.11 -0.18 -31.15
CA ALA A 32 23.14 0.50 -31.98
C ALA A 32 23.11 2.00 -31.62
N PRO A 33 22.81 2.90 -32.56
CA PRO A 33 22.65 4.32 -32.26
C PRO A 33 21.48 4.50 -31.27
N GLN A 34 21.79 5.01 -30.08
CA GLN A 34 20.79 5.48 -29.12
C GLN A 34 19.98 6.58 -29.80
N GLN A 35 18.75 6.26 -30.17
CA GLN A 35 17.76 7.27 -30.49
C GLN A 35 17.47 8.01 -29.19
N HIS A 36 17.89 9.27 -29.14
CA HIS A 36 17.46 10.24 -28.15
C HIS A 36 15.94 10.43 -28.35
N GLU A 37 15.14 9.59 -27.70
CA GLU A 37 13.72 9.88 -27.52
C GLU A 37 13.66 11.16 -26.70
N SER A 38 13.23 12.24 -27.34
CA SER A 38 12.92 13.48 -26.66
C SER A 38 11.94 13.14 -25.55
N ALA A 39 12.29 13.47 -24.30
CA ALA A 39 11.40 13.38 -23.15
C ALA A 39 10.19 14.30 -23.40
N GLY A 40 9.22 13.79 -24.18
CA GLY A 40 7.93 14.42 -24.34
C GLY A 40 7.32 14.45 -22.95
N SER A 41 6.93 15.64 -22.51
CA SER A 41 6.18 15.85 -21.27
C SER A 41 5.04 14.83 -21.21
N ALA A 42 5.23 13.77 -20.41
CA ALA A 42 4.26 12.71 -20.27
C ALA A 42 3.08 13.32 -19.52
N VAL A 43 1.96 13.51 -20.22
CA VAL A 43 0.72 13.97 -19.59
C VAL A 43 0.36 12.94 -18.53
N LEU A 44 0.45 13.34 -17.26
CA LEU A 44 0.09 12.47 -16.15
C LEU A 44 -1.38 12.05 -16.28
N ARG A 45 -1.59 10.75 -16.27
CA ARG A 45 -2.91 10.14 -16.38
C ARG A 45 -3.74 10.42 -15.13
N THR A 46 -5.04 10.64 -15.28
CA THR A 46 -5.96 10.87 -14.15
C THR A 46 -7.12 9.89 -14.25
N VAL A 47 -7.36 9.12 -13.17
CA VAL A 47 -8.45 8.13 -13.10
C VAL A 47 -9.20 8.31 -11.78
N GLY A 48 -10.51 8.52 -11.86
CA GLY A 48 -11.35 8.73 -10.66
C GLY A 48 -10.95 9.96 -9.83
N GLY A 49 -10.29 10.96 -10.42
CA GLY A 49 -9.74 12.12 -9.71
C GLY A 49 -8.31 11.95 -9.19
N ILE A 50 -7.79 10.72 -9.19
CA ILE A 50 -6.41 10.43 -8.79
C ILE A 50 -5.47 10.63 -9.98
N ARG A 51 -4.47 11.49 -9.81
CA ARG A 51 -3.35 11.71 -10.73
C ARG A 51 -2.26 10.67 -10.51
N GLU A 52 -1.89 9.95 -11.57
CA GLU A 52 -0.79 9.00 -11.58
C GLU A 52 0.56 9.69 -11.31
N GLY A 53 1.43 9.03 -10.55
CA GLY A 53 2.76 9.55 -10.19
C GLY A 53 2.78 10.52 -9.01
N CYS A 54 1.64 11.03 -8.55
CA CYS A 54 1.55 11.82 -7.33
C CYS A 54 1.52 10.92 -6.08
N GLY A 55 2.09 11.42 -4.98
CA GLY A 55 1.95 10.81 -3.65
C GLY A 55 0.63 11.23 -3.00
N TYR A 56 0.03 10.34 -2.23
CA TYR A 56 -1.23 10.55 -1.51
C TYR A 56 -1.12 10.00 -0.09
N LEU A 57 -1.73 10.69 0.85
CA LEU A 57 -2.09 10.17 2.16
C LEU A 57 -3.46 9.50 2.03
N LEU A 58 -3.57 8.25 2.48
CA LEU A 58 -4.82 7.47 2.42
C LEU A 58 -5.49 7.46 3.79
N GLY A 59 -6.26 8.50 4.08
CA GLY A 59 -7.01 8.67 5.33
C GLY A 59 -8.20 7.73 5.44
N THR A 60 -8.50 7.28 6.65
CA THR A 60 -9.67 6.42 6.90
C THR A 60 -10.99 7.19 6.81
N TRP A 61 -12.00 6.57 6.20
CA TRP A 61 -13.36 7.11 6.12
C TRP A 61 -14.27 6.56 7.22
N ARG A 62 -14.65 7.36 8.23
CA ARG A 62 -15.46 6.84 9.34
C ARG A 62 -16.92 6.69 8.96
N ARG A 63 -17.45 5.48 9.13
CA ARG A 63 -18.90 5.21 9.18
C ARG A 63 -19.46 5.39 10.60
N THR A 64 -18.58 5.44 11.59
CA THR A 64 -18.90 5.63 13.02
C THR A 64 -18.76 7.08 13.45
N HIS A 65 -19.32 7.41 14.62
CA HIS A 65 -19.15 8.74 15.21
C HIS A 65 -17.67 9.09 15.42
N PHE A 66 -17.36 10.34 15.15
CA PHE A 66 -16.05 10.93 15.38
C PHE A 66 -15.63 10.76 16.86
N SER A 67 -14.44 10.22 17.06
CA SER A 67 -13.70 10.14 18.32
C SER A 67 -12.34 10.82 18.12
N PRO A 68 -12.07 11.93 18.82
CA PRO A 68 -10.83 12.68 18.68
C PRO A 68 -9.59 11.91 19.18
N ASP A 69 -9.79 10.90 20.02
CA ASP A 69 -8.69 10.14 20.63
C ASP A 69 -8.00 9.17 19.64
N ILE A 70 -8.65 8.90 18.51
CA ILE A 70 -8.21 7.88 17.54
C ILE A 70 -7.99 8.49 16.15
N PHE A 71 -8.43 9.73 15.93
CA PHE A 71 -8.45 10.36 14.61
C PHE A 71 -7.53 11.59 14.57
N PRO A 72 -6.85 11.86 13.45
CA PRO A 72 -6.90 11.17 12.16
C PRO A 72 -5.89 10.01 12.00
N GLN A 73 -6.29 8.97 11.28
CA GLN A 73 -5.44 7.84 10.90
C GLN A 73 -5.37 7.69 9.37
N ALA A 74 -4.25 7.18 8.88
CA ALA A 74 -4.03 6.83 7.48
C ALA A 74 -3.40 5.44 7.32
N LEU A 75 -3.52 4.90 6.11
CA LEU A 75 -2.84 3.69 5.71
C LEU A 75 -1.33 3.90 5.82
N ASN A 76 -0.66 2.99 6.54
CA ASN A 76 0.78 3.04 6.75
C ASN A 76 1.42 1.69 6.38
N GLY A 77 2.49 1.71 5.59
CA GLY A 77 3.24 0.53 5.15
C GLY A 77 4.54 0.25 5.92
N ALA A 78 4.86 1.04 6.95
CA ALA A 78 6.03 0.83 7.79
C ALA A 78 5.97 -0.53 8.52
N GLY A 79 7.12 -1.18 8.69
CA GLY A 79 7.18 -2.47 9.39
C GLY A 79 6.75 -3.69 8.55
N SER A 80 6.63 -3.55 7.22
CA SER A 80 6.37 -4.63 6.25
C SER A 80 4.94 -5.16 6.17
N VAL A 81 4.03 -4.67 7.01
CA VAL A 81 2.61 -5.02 6.96
C VAL A 81 1.80 -3.73 7.03
N ALA A 82 0.81 -3.61 6.14
CA ALA A 82 -0.07 -2.47 6.14
C ALA A 82 -0.87 -2.41 7.44
N HIS A 83 -0.96 -1.22 8.02
CA HIS A 83 -1.68 -0.94 9.24
C HIS A 83 -2.20 0.51 9.21
N LEU A 84 -2.81 0.96 10.30
CA LEU A 84 -3.19 2.36 10.45
C LEU A 84 -2.23 3.04 11.40
N ASP A 85 -1.76 4.22 11.02
CA ASP A 85 -1.01 5.07 11.91
C ASP A 85 -1.42 6.53 11.74
N ASP A 86 -0.76 7.40 12.51
CA ASP A 86 -1.03 8.83 12.52
C ASP A 86 -0.65 9.46 11.15
N LEU A 87 -1.36 10.52 10.74
CA LEU A 87 -1.19 11.14 9.41
C LEU A 87 0.24 11.66 9.17
N ASP A 88 0.90 12.12 10.24
CA ASP A 88 2.23 12.71 10.25
C ASP A 88 3.35 11.69 10.53
N ALA A 89 3.07 10.39 10.33
CA ALA A 89 4.08 9.35 10.45
C ALA A 89 5.31 9.64 9.55
N GLU A 90 6.51 9.44 10.10
CA GLU A 90 7.78 9.73 9.41
C GLU A 90 8.01 8.82 8.18
N TYR A 91 7.40 7.63 8.18
CA TYR A 91 7.58 6.60 7.16
C TYR A 91 6.24 5.96 6.79
N GLY A 92 6.13 5.49 5.55
CA GLY A 92 5.12 4.54 5.10
C GLY A 92 3.71 5.10 4.87
N ASN A 93 3.47 6.39 5.09
CA ASN A 93 2.17 7.04 4.96
C ASN A 93 1.88 7.59 3.56
N VAL A 94 2.89 7.71 2.69
CA VAL A 94 2.73 8.21 1.33
C VAL A 94 2.60 7.05 0.35
N TRP A 95 1.53 7.07 -0.43
CA TRP A 95 1.17 6.04 -1.40
C TRP A 95 1.01 6.62 -2.80
N ARG A 96 1.49 5.89 -3.80
CA ARG A 96 1.27 6.20 -5.22
C ARG A 96 0.36 5.16 -5.85
N PHE A 97 -0.56 5.64 -6.67
CA PHE A 97 -1.41 4.82 -7.52
C PHE A 97 -0.71 4.60 -8.85
N VAL A 98 -0.38 3.34 -9.15
CA VAL A 98 0.20 2.96 -10.45
C VAL A 98 -0.90 2.27 -11.25
N PHE A 99 -1.51 2.99 -12.20
CA PHE A 99 -2.69 2.51 -12.92
C PHE A 99 -2.29 1.54 -14.03
N LEU A 100 -2.97 0.40 -14.09
CA LEU A 100 -2.75 -0.64 -15.09
C LEU A 100 -3.61 -0.42 -16.34
N ASN A 101 -4.79 0.19 -16.20
CA ASN A 101 -5.73 0.48 -17.29
C ASN A 101 -6.70 1.62 -16.94
N ASP A 102 -7.47 2.11 -17.93
CA ASP A 102 -8.45 3.22 -17.81
C ASP A 102 -9.71 2.88 -17.02
N GLU A 103 -9.88 1.62 -16.67
CA GLU A 103 -11.01 1.14 -15.88
C GLU A 103 -10.78 1.30 -14.36
N GLY A 104 -9.62 1.86 -13.97
CA GLY A 104 -9.29 2.07 -12.55
C GLY A 104 -8.70 0.85 -11.86
N HIS A 105 -8.11 -0.09 -12.60
CA HIS A 105 -7.25 -1.11 -12.00
C HIS A 105 -5.87 -0.52 -11.72
N PHE A 106 -5.32 -0.79 -10.54
CA PHE A 106 -4.05 -0.22 -10.09
C PHE A 106 -3.33 -1.15 -9.11
N ILE A 107 -2.09 -0.81 -8.81
CA ILE A 107 -1.34 -1.33 -7.67
C ILE A 107 -0.95 -0.16 -6.76
N LEU A 108 -0.82 -0.42 -5.46
CA LEU A 108 -0.37 0.57 -4.48
C LEU A 108 1.13 0.46 -4.23
N GLU A 109 1.83 1.55 -4.46
CA GLU A 109 3.26 1.73 -4.14
C GLU A 109 3.39 2.60 -2.90
N CYS A 110 3.95 2.06 -1.82
CA CYS A 110 4.34 2.80 -0.62
C CYS A 110 5.71 3.44 -0.87
N THR A 111 5.77 4.76 -0.85
CA THR A 111 7.04 5.49 -0.92
C THR A 111 7.58 5.66 0.49
N ASN A 112 8.89 5.40 0.67
CA ASN A 112 9.54 5.48 1.97
C ASN A 112 8.91 4.53 3.03
N PRO A 113 8.87 3.20 2.81
CA PRO A 113 8.25 2.22 3.71
C PRO A 113 9.06 2.00 5.02
N GLY A 114 10.04 2.84 5.32
CA GLY A 114 10.83 2.81 6.55
C GLY A 114 11.90 1.72 6.61
N PRO A 115 12.64 1.66 7.73
CA PRO A 115 13.70 0.67 7.93
C PRO A 115 13.11 -0.74 8.09
N GLY A 116 13.71 -1.72 7.41
CA GLY A 116 13.37 -3.14 7.53
C GLY A 116 12.57 -3.74 6.38
N THR A 117 11.92 -2.92 5.55
CA THR A 117 11.23 -3.32 4.31
C THR A 117 12.17 -3.36 3.10
N ALA A 118 13.22 -2.54 3.10
CA ALA A 118 14.18 -2.41 2.00
C ALA A 118 15.61 -2.75 2.44
N LYS A 119 15.85 -3.97 2.93
CA LYS A 119 17.17 -4.34 3.48
C LYS A 119 18.32 -4.34 2.46
N ASP A 120 18.06 -4.27 1.15
CA ASP A 120 19.11 -4.52 0.14
C ASP A 120 19.25 -3.47 -0.98
N SER A 121 18.44 -2.41 -1.00
CA SER A 121 18.55 -1.35 -2.01
C SER A 121 19.19 -0.11 -1.39
N GLY A 122 20.52 -0.08 -1.38
CA GLY A 122 21.33 1.10 -0.98
C GLY A 122 21.20 2.30 -1.91
N ASP A 123 20.00 2.54 -2.46
CA ASP A 123 19.70 3.59 -3.41
C ASP A 123 18.52 4.42 -2.91
N HIS A 124 18.61 5.72 -3.14
CA HIS A 124 17.66 6.70 -2.66
C HIS A 124 16.25 6.41 -3.24
N GLY A 125 15.29 6.14 -2.35
CA GLY A 125 13.89 5.95 -2.72
C GLY A 125 13.44 4.49 -2.74
N SER A 126 13.66 3.76 -1.64
CA SER A 126 13.05 2.43 -1.51
C SER A 126 11.53 2.57 -1.58
N SER A 127 10.95 1.85 -2.54
CA SER A 127 9.51 1.72 -2.71
C SER A 127 9.14 0.26 -2.49
N ALA A 128 7.95 0.03 -1.95
CA ALA A 128 7.42 -1.31 -1.76
C ALA A 128 5.95 -1.34 -2.18
N PHE A 129 5.47 -2.49 -2.63
CA PHE A 129 4.12 -2.62 -3.17
C PHE A 129 3.26 -3.42 -2.20
N LEU A 130 2.00 -2.98 -2.03
CA LEU A 130 1.02 -3.71 -1.23
C LEU A 130 0.68 -5.04 -1.91
N THR A 131 0.87 -6.15 -1.23
CA THR A 131 0.58 -7.50 -1.72
C THR A 131 -0.83 -7.95 -1.33
N PRO A 132 -1.35 -9.07 -1.88
CA PRO A 132 -2.70 -9.58 -1.55
C PRO A 132 -2.90 -9.97 -0.08
N ASP A 133 -1.83 -10.26 0.65
CA ASP A 133 -1.86 -10.56 2.09
C ASP A 133 -1.62 -9.31 2.96
N LEU A 134 -1.70 -8.12 2.37
CA LEU A 134 -1.47 -6.82 3.02
C LEU A 134 -0.06 -6.64 3.57
N SER A 135 0.90 -7.42 3.10
CA SER A 135 2.33 -7.19 3.33
C SER A 135 2.91 -6.24 2.27
N LEU A 136 4.14 -5.80 2.49
CA LEU A 136 4.86 -4.93 1.57
C LEU A 136 6.02 -5.71 0.94
N ASP A 137 6.09 -5.74 -0.38
CA ASP A 137 7.13 -6.44 -1.15
C ASP A 137 7.82 -5.46 -2.12
N PRO A 138 9.15 -5.43 -2.21
CA PRO A 138 9.85 -4.54 -3.15
C PRO A 138 9.62 -4.90 -4.63
N HIS A 139 9.12 -6.09 -4.96
CA HIS A 139 8.90 -6.51 -6.33
C HIS A 139 7.49 -6.17 -6.80
N ARG A 140 7.39 -5.29 -7.80
CA ARG A 140 6.12 -4.91 -8.45
C ARG A 140 5.27 -6.10 -8.90
N GLY A 141 5.90 -7.18 -9.38
CA GLY A 141 5.19 -8.38 -9.86
C GLY A 141 4.48 -9.19 -8.76
N ARG A 142 4.65 -8.84 -7.48
CA ARG A 142 3.98 -9.45 -6.32
C ARG A 142 2.83 -8.61 -5.78
N ALA A 143 2.67 -7.40 -6.31
CA ALA A 143 1.65 -6.46 -5.86
C ALA A 143 0.23 -7.02 -6.07
N ALA A 144 -0.68 -6.67 -5.16
CA ALA A 144 -2.10 -6.86 -5.36
C ALA A 144 -2.59 -5.92 -6.45
N VAL A 145 -3.36 -6.46 -7.40
CA VAL A 145 -4.16 -5.64 -8.31
C VAL A 145 -5.44 -5.26 -7.59
N LEU A 146 -5.75 -3.97 -7.61
CA LEU A 146 -6.84 -3.34 -6.91
C LEU A 146 -7.71 -2.56 -7.90
N GLU A 147 -8.99 -2.43 -7.60
CA GLU A 147 -9.99 -1.69 -8.36
C GLU A 147 -10.39 -0.44 -7.56
N LEU A 148 -10.34 0.71 -8.22
CA LEU A 148 -10.78 1.99 -7.65
C LEU A 148 -12.27 2.13 -7.88
N ILE A 149 -13.04 2.16 -6.80
CA ILE A 149 -14.48 2.42 -6.85
C ILE A 149 -14.71 3.82 -6.32
N PRO A 150 -15.21 4.77 -7.14
CA PRO A 150 -15.51 6.12 -6.69
C PRO A 150 -16.43 6.12 -5.48
N TYR A 151 -16.10 6.94 -4.49
CA TYR A 151 -16.90 7.09 -3.26
C TYR A 151 -17.06 8.58 -2.96
N PRO A 152 -18.18 9.03 -2.38
CA PRO A 152 -18.33 10.43 -2.01
C PRO A 152 -17.18 10.90 -1.09
N PRO A 153 -16.49 12.01 -1.39
CA PRO A 153 -15.52 12.61 -0.48
C PRO A 153 -16.25 13.17 0.75
N PHE A 154 -15.55 13.36 1.88
CA PHE A 154 -16.19 13.84 3.10
C PHE A 154 -15.66 15.13 3.63
N ARG A 155 -14.33 15.30 3.73
CA ARG A 155 -13.80 16.57 4.20
C ARG A 155 -14.10 17.68 3.21
N GLU A 156 -14.57 17.31 2.01
CA GLU A 156 -14.89 18.20 0.89
C GLU A 156 -13.73 19.15 0.61
N GLY A 157 -12.49 18.69 0.89
CA GLY A 157 -11.31 19.39 0.46
C GLY A 157 -11.34 19.51 -1.06
N PRO A 158 -10.90 20.64 -1.62
CA PRO A 158 -11.02 20.90 -3.06
C PRO A 158 -10.26 19.88 -3.92
N THR A 159 -9.34 19.13 -3.32
CA THR A 159 -8.48 18.14 -3.97
C THR A 159 -8.63 16.73 -3.37
N ASP A 160 -9.47 16.53 -2.36
CA ASP A 160 -9.67 15.23 -1.73
C ASP A 160 -10.49 14.32 -2.64
N VAL A 161 -10.04 13.07 -2.78
CA VAL A 161 -10.73 12.05 -3.57
C VAL A 161 -11.25 10.97 -2.63
N GLY A 162 -12.58 10.82 -2.56
CA GLY A 162 -13.21 9.70 -1.89
C GLY A 162 -13.18 8.44 -2.75
N LEU A 163 -12.76 7.31 -2.18
CA LEU A 163 -12.78 6.04 -2.87
C LEU A 163 -13.02 4.83 -1.94
N MET A 164 -13.45 3.73 -2.54
CA MET A 164 -13.38 2.38 -1.97
C MET A 164 -12.37 1.58 -2.79
N ILE A 165 -11.54 0.80 -2.11
CA ILE A 165 -10.50 -0.01 -2.73
C ILE A 165 -10.93 -1.46 -2.64
N LYS A 166 -11.04 -2.13 -3.79
CA LYS A 166 -11.46 -3.54 -3.88
C LYS A 166 -10.34 -4.38 -4.49
N ALA A 167 -10.14 -5.60 -4.00
CA ALA A 167 -9.16 -6.50 -4.60
C ALA A 167 -9.70 -7.10 -5.91
N GLU A 168 -8.88 -7.06 -6.97
CA GLU A 168 -9.25 -7.54 -8.31
C GLU A 168 -9.72 -9.00 -8.27
N ALA A 169 -10.72 -9.32 -9.08
CA ALA A 169 -11.30 -10.66 -9.22
C ALA A 169 -11.87 -11.28 -7.92
N SER A 170 -12.08 -10.47 -6.88
CA SER A 170 -12.72 -10.86 -5.62
C SER A 170 -13.86 -9.90 -5.25
N ASP A 171 -14.62 -10.22 -4.21
CA ASP A 171 -15.59 -9.33 -3.56
C ASP A 171 -15.03 -8.68 -2.29
N LEU A 172 -13.71 -8.78 -2.07
CA LEU A 172 -13.04 -8.26 -0.89
C LEU A 172 -12.72 -6.77 -1.07
N VAL A 173 -13.03 -5.99 -0.03
CA VAL A 173 -12.73 -4.56 0.05
C VAL A 173 -11.71 -4.29 1.15
N LEU A 174 -10.80 -3.35 0.91
CA LEU A 174 -9.83 -2.90 1.89
C LEU A 174 -10.55 -2.10 2.97
N CYS A 175 -10.56 -2.67 4.17
CA CYS A 175 -11.24 -2.15 5.32
C CYS A 175 -10.25 -1.63 6.37
N SER A 176 -10.65 -0.60 7.09
CA SER A 176 -9.90 -0.07 8.23
C SER A 176 -10.64 -0.36 9.55
N ALA A 177 -9.89 -0.78 10.56
CA ALA A 177 -10.35 -0.99 11.94
C ALA A 177 -9.51 -0.13 12.88
N GLU A 178 -9.96 1.10 13.08
CA GLU A 178 -9.21 2.17 13.75
C GLU A 178 -8.93 1.90 15.22
N SER A 179 -9.87 1.25 15.93
CA SER A 179 -9.69 0.91 17.35
C SER A 179 -8.52 -0.06 17.59
N THR A 180 -8.17 -0.84 16.57
CA THR A 180 -7.06 -1.80 16.62
C THR A 180 -5.90 -1.41 15.70
N LYS A 181 -5.92 -0.20 15.14
CA LYS A 181 -4.93 0.32 14.20
C LYS A 181 -4.58 -0.67 13.07
N SER A 182 -5.57 -1.37 12.53
CA SER A 182 -5.36 -2.48 11.59
C SER A 182 -6.16 -2.34 10.31
N VAL A 183 -5.69 -2.95 9.22
CA VAL A 183 -6.42 -3.06 7.94
C VAL A 183 -6.68 -4.51 7.58
N HIS A 184 -7.77 -4.75 6.84
CA HIS A 184 -8.27 -6.08 6.52
C HIS A 184 -8.84 -6.12 5.10
N LEU A 185 -8.77 -7.25 4.43
CA LEU A 185 -9.56 -7.52 3.21
C LEU A 185 -10.77 -8.34 3.63
N LEU A 186 -11.97 -7.75 3.53
CA LEU A 186 -13.22 -8.37 3.98
C LEU A 186 -14.25 -8.31 2.87
N THR A 187 -15.17 -9.26 2.85
CA THR A 187 -16.38 -9.11 2.03
C THR A 187 -17.19 -7.92 2.53
N GLN A 188 -18.00 -7.30 1.66
CA GLN A 188 -18.86 -6.19 2.08
C GLN A 188 -19.85 -6.61 3.19
N HIS A 189 -20.25 -7.89 3.23
CA HIS A 189 -21.08 -8.44 4.30
C HIS A 189 -20.37 -8.42 5.65
N GLU A 190 -19.12 -8.90 5.71
CA GLU A 190 -18.31 -8.90 6.94
C GLU A 190 -17.95 -7.47 7.37
N ALA A 191 -17.62 -6.60 6.43
CA ALA A 191 -17.34 -5.18 6.70
C ALA A 191 -18.56 -4.41 7.24
N ASN A 192 -19.77 -4.94 6.99
CA ASN A 192 -21.02 -4.46 7.56
C ASN A 192 -21.29 -5.00 8.98
N THR A 193 -20.29 -5.54 9.67
CA THR A 193 -20.42 -5.89 11.08
C THR A 193 -20.55 -4.63 11.93
N THR A 194 -21.62 -4.58 12.73
CA THR A 194 -21.83 -3.53 13.75
C THR A 194 -21.58 -4.08 15.14
N LYS A 195 -21.00 -3.26 16.02
CA LYS A 195 -20.89 -3.53 17.46
C LYS A 195 -21.78 -2.55 18.21
N THR A 196 -22.59 -3.06 19.13
CA THR A 196 -23.34 -2.23 20.07
C THR A 196 -22.37 -1.67 21.11
N GLY A 197 -22.25 -0.34 21.16
CA GLY A 197 -21.47 0.34 22.19
C GLY A 197 -22.17 0.36 23.55
N GLU A 198 -21.45 0.76 24.59
CA GLU A 198 -21.97 0.86 25.97
C GLU A 198 -23.18 1.80 26.10
N ALA A 199 -23.26 2.81 25.23
CA ALA A 199 -24.39 3.74 25.14
C ALA A 199 -25.59 3.20 24.33
N GLY A 200 -25.57 1.94 23.88
CA GLY A 200 -26.60 1.34 23.04
C GLY A 200 -26.57 1.75 21.56
N CYS A 201 -25.66 2.66 21.16
CA CYS A 201 -25.46 3.04 19.77
C CYS A 201 -24.76 1.93 19.00
N CYS A 202 -25.30 1.54 17.84
CA CYS A 202 -24.63 0.63 16.91
C CYS A 202 -23.58 1.40 16.11
N GLY A 203 -22.31 1.06 16.31
CA GLY A 203 -21.20 1.54 15.49
C GLY A 203 -20.71 0.45 14.53
N TRP A 204 -20.28 0.82 13.33
CA TRP A 204 -19.58 -0.09 12.43
C TRP A 204 -18.19 -0.43 13.00
N VAL A 205 -17.81 -1.70 12.93
CA VAL A 205 -16.46 -2.14 13.34
C VAL A 205 -15.42 -1.74 12.30
N TYR A 206 -15.82 -1.79 11.02
CA TYR A 206 -14.95 -1.56 9.88
C TYR A 206 -15.44 -0.39 9.03
N ASN A 207 -14.47 0.39 8.56
CA ASN A 207 -14.65 1.40 7.54
C ASN A 207 -14.25 0.83 6.18
N ILE A 208 -15.05 1.09 5.14
CA ILE A 208 -14.82 0.53 3.79
C ILE A 208 -14.33 1.57 2.78
N ALA A 209 -14.32 2.83 3.17
CA ALA A 209 -13.93 3.92 2.28
C ALA A 209 -12.67 4.60 2.81
N TRP A 210 -12.05 5.34 1.91
CA TRP A 210 -10.78 5.99 2.06
C TRP A 210 -10.86 7.36 1.42
N GLU A 211 -10.08 8.29 1.96
CA GLU A 211 -9.89 9.62 1.41
C GLU A 211 -8.43 9.72 0.97
N ALA A 212 -8.20 9.91 -0.32
CA ALA A 212 -6.89 10.18 -0.87
C ALA A 212 -6.67 11.69 -0.93
N THR A 213 -5.79 12.18 -0.06
CA THR A 213 -5.37 13.59 -0.04
C THR A 213 -4.00 13.68 -0.71
N PRO A 214 -3.83 14.48 -1.79
CA PRO A 214 -2.53 14.66 -2.43
C PRO A 214 -1.48 15.18 -1.44
N ASP A 215 -0.28 14.63 -1.50
CA ASP A 215 0.90 15.20 -0.83
C ASP A 215 1.46 16.33 -1.71
N GLU A 216 1.00 17.55 -1.47
CA GLU A 216 1.33 18.72 -2.30
C GLU A 216 2.80 19.14 -2.18
N ASP A 217 3.48 18.78 -1.09
CA ASP A 217 4.90 19.09 -0.90
C ASP A 217 5.78 18.36 -1.94
N ILE A 218 5.43 17.11 -2.27
CA ILE A 218 6.11 16.32 -3.33
C ILE A 218 5.80 16.88 -4.73
N ALA A 219 4.61 17.44 -4.94
CA ALA A 219 4.19 17.94 -6.25
C ALA A 219 5.03 19.15 -6.71
N LEU A 220 5.52 19.96 -5.76
CA LEU A 220 6.40 21.10 -6.05
C LEU A 220 7.80 20.65 -6.45
N GLU A 221 8.36 19.63 -5.77
CA GLU A 221 9.68 19.09 -6.09
C GLU A 221 9.76 18.49 -7.50
N LEU A 222 8.67 17.85 -7.97
CA LEU A 222 8.61 17.30 -9.33
C LEU A 222 8.37 18.38 -10.41
N GLY A 223 7.84 19.54 -10.03
CA GLY A 223 7.60 20.68 -10.92
C GLY A 223 8.86 21.51 -11.22
N GLU A 224 9.84 21.55 -10.29
CA GLU A 224 11.08 22.32 -10.48
C GLU A 224 12.06 21.70 -11.47
N TYR A 225 11.91 20.42 -11.84
CA TYR A 225 12.75 19.75 -12.85
C TYR A 225 12.20 19.81 -14.29
N ALA A 226 11.04 20.44 -14.50
CA ALA A 226 10.36 20.49 -15.79
C ALA A 226 10.61 21.78 -16.61
N HIS A 227 11.54 22.65 -16.19
CA HIS A 227 11.88 23.91 -16.87
C HIS A 227 13.30 23.96 -17.42
#